data_AF-A0A8S2FUA7-F1
#
_entry.id   AF-A0A8S2FUA7-F1
#
_cell.length_a   1.000
_cell.length_b   1.000
_cell.length_c   1.000
_cell.angle_alpha   90.00
_cell.angle_beta   90.00
_cell.angle_gamma   90.00
#
_symmetry.space_group_name_H-M   'P 1'
#
loop_
_entity.id
_entity.type
_entity.pdbx_description
1 polymer ?
#
loop_
_entity_poly.entity_id
_entity_poly.type
_entity_poly.pdbx_seq_one_letter_code
_entity_poly.pdbx_strand_id
1 'polypeptide(L)'
;LQVPTTITVLKYEGETINLNINDLDIQQLLGSGEYGIVSYATLRSDPNIKMAVKRIRLETNDEKRLSTYTDLTTIERVGTKLHPYIVKYFGSIIDK
;
A
#
# COMPACT_ATOMS: atom_id res chain seq x y z
N LEU A 1 9.66 14.72 18.83
CA LEU A 1 8.21 14.77 18.51
C LEU A 1 8.01 13.90 17.27
N GLN A 2 7.52 12.68 17.43
CA GLN A 2 7.18 11.81 16.30
C GLN A 2 5.87 12.32 15.68
N VAL A 3 5.93 12.71 14.42
CA VAL A 3 4.75 13.08 13.62
C VAL A 3 3.97 11.77 13.37
N PRO A 4 2.63 11.75 13.53
CA PRO A 4 1.88 10.52 13.33
C PRO A 4 1.87 10.17 11.84
N THR A 5 2.57 9.09 11.47
CA THR A 5 2.41 8.40 10.18
C THR A 5 0.92 8.13 9.99
N THR A 6 0.34 8.58 8.87
CA THR A 6 -1.11 8.43 8.64
C THR A 6 -1.40 6.95 8.44
N ILE A 7 -2.04 6.36 9.45
CA ILE A 7 -2.60 5.02 9.47
C ILE A 7 -3.62 4.92 8.36
N THR A 8 -3.47 3.92 7.48
CA THR A 8 -4.53 3.60 6.51
C THR A 8 -5.05 2.20 6.75
N VAL A 9 -6.36 2.14 6.57
CA VAL A 9 -7.28 1.04 6.72
C VAL A 9 -6.95 -0.06 5.71
N LEU A 10 -6.52 -1.24 6.16
CA LEU A 10 -6.72 -2.45 5.37
C LEU A 10 -8.19 -2.81 5.41
N LYS A 11 -8.83 -2.99 4.25
CA LYS A 11 -10.12 -3.70 4.16
C LYS A 11 -9.89 -5.19 3.86
N TYR A 12 -9.78 -6.00 4.91
CA TYR A 12 -9.68 -7.45 4.79
C TYR A 12 -10.98 -8.10 5.27
N GLU A 13 -11.62 -8.93 4.43
CA GLU A 13 -12.90 -9.61 4.76
C GLU A 13 -14.05 -8.74 5.32
N GLY A 14 -14.03 -7.42 5.06
CA GLY A 14 -15.04 -6.49 5.57
C GLY A 14 -14.62 -5.75 6.85
N GLU A 15 -13.51 -6.13 7.45
CA GLU A 15 -12.92 -5.45 8.60
C GLU A 15 -11.93 -4.38 8.18
N THR A 16 -11.86 -3.32 8.99
CA THR A 16 -10.91 -2.22 8.85
C THR A 16 -9.77 -2.42 9.84
N ILE A 17 -8.57 -2.70 9.34
CA ILE A 17 -7.37 -2.85 10.19
C ILE A 17 -6.51 -1.60 10.02
N ASN A 18 -6.22 -0.94 11.14
CA ASN A 18 -5.32 0.19 11.20
C ASN A 18 -3.88 -0.30 11.17
N LEU A 19 -3.13 0.01 10.10
CA LEU A 19 -1.73 -0.40 9.97
C LEU A 19 -0.73 0.75 9.89
N ASN A 20 0.43 0.49 10.48
CA ASN A 20 1.71 1.16 10.28
C ASN A 20 2.65 0.25 9.45
N ILE A 21 3.66 0.82 8.80
CA ILE A 21 4.71 0.06 8.09
C ILE A 21 5.43 -0.93 9.02
N ASN A 22 5.55 -0.61 10.30
CA ASN A 22 6.17 -1.48 11.30
C ASN A 22 5.35 -2.73 11.60
N ASP A 23 4.05 -2.73 11.30
CA ASP A 23 3.17 -3.90 11.47
C ASP A 23 3.36 -4.91 10.34
N LEU A 24 4.10 -4.53 9.29
CA LEU A 24 4.43 -5.39 8.16
C LEU A 24 5.81 -6.01 8.34
N ASP A 25 5.91 -7.28 7.97
CA ASP A 25 7.18 -7.94 7.72
C ASP A 25 7.44 -7.91 6.21
N ILE A 26 8.27 -6.95 5.77
CA ILE A 26 8.63 -6.81 4.36
C ILE A 26 9.78 -7.74 4.04
N GLN A 27 9.55 -8.65 3.12
CA GLN A 27 10.45 -9.72 2.76
C GLN A 27 11.00 -9.49 1.34
N GLN A 28 10.94 -10.51 0.49
CA GLN A 28 11.56 -10.49 -0.83
C GLN A 28 11.00 -9.43 -1.78
N LEU A 29 11.88 -8.92 -2.66
CA LEU A 29 11.50 -8.09 -3.80
C LEU A 29 10.73 -8.95 -4.82
N LEU A 30 9.56 -8.47 -5.25
CA LEU A 30 8.77 -9.08 -6.33
C LEU A 30 9.03 -8.40 -7.68
N GLY A 31 9.33 -7.10 -7.67
CA GLY A 31 9.67 -6.36 -8.88
C GLY A 31 10.08 -4.93 -8.60
N SER A 32 10.83 -4.33 -9.53
CA SER A 32 11.24 -2.93 -9.49
C SER A 32 11.01 -2.27 -10.83
N GLY A 33 10.52 -1.03 -10.80
CA GLY A 33 10.41 -0.18 -11.96
C GLY A 33 10.93 1.23 -11.67
N GLU A 34 10.85 2.09 -12.66
CA GLU A 34 11.28 3.50 -12.57
C GLU A 34 10.62 4.22 -11.38
N TYR A 35 9.33 3.94 -11.15
CA TYR A 35 8.51 4.64 -10.16
C TYR A 35 8.46 3.99 -8.78
N GLY A 36 9.12 2.85 -8.57
CA GLY A 36 9.09 2.21 -7.25
C GLY A 36 9.42 0.73 -7.25
N ILE A 37 9.25 0.14 -6.08
CA ILE A 37 9.51 -1.27 -5.81
C ILE A 37 8.26 -1.93 -5.27
N VAL A 38 8.03 -3.18 -5.67
CA VAL A 38 6.99 -4.04 -5.14
C VAL A 38 7.66 -5.17 -4.38
N SER A 39 7.30 -5.31 -3.11
CA SER A 39 7.83 -6.35 -2.22
C SER A 39 6.70 -7.23 -1.70
N TYR A 40 7.02 -8.49 -1.43
CA TYR A 40 6.16 -9.39 -0.69
C TYR A 40 6.21 -9.01 0.79
N ALA A 41 5.06 -8.99 1.45
CA ALA A 41 4.96 -8.75 2.87
C ALA A 41 3.90 -9.63 3.52
N THR A 42 4.09 -9.90 4.81
CA THR A 42 3.07 -10.50 5.67
C THR A 42 2.72 -9.55 6.80
N LEU A 43 1.50 -9.64 7.32
CA LEU A 43 1.14 -8.94 8.54
C LEU A 43 1.83 -9.62 9.74
N ARG A 44 2.51 -8.84 10.61
CA ARG A 44 3.20 -9.41 11.77
C ARG A 44 2.25 -10.07 12.77
N SER A 45 1.07 -9.48 12.97
CA SER A 45 0.06 -10.03 13.89
C SER A 45 -0.64 -11.28 13.35
N ASP A 46 -0.64 -11.48 12.03
CA ASP A 46 -1.16 -12.68 11.39
C ASP A 46 -0.38 -13.00 10.09
N PRO A 47 0.62 -13.89 10.15
CA PRO A 47 1.44 -14.27 9.01
C PRO A 47 0.67 -14.97 7.88
N ASN A 48 -0.59 -15.37 8.09
CA ASN A 48 -1.44 -15.92 7.04
C ASN A 48 -1.95 -14.83 6.09
N ILE A 49 -1.96 -13.57 6.52
CA ILE A 49 -2.32 -12.43 5.68
C ILE A 49 -1.09 -12.01 4.88
N LYS A 50 -1.12 -12.37 3.60
CA LYS A 50 -0.05 -12.15 2.62
C LYS A 50 -0.43 -11.05 1.65
N MET A 51 0.49 -10.14 1.35
CA MET A 51 0.22 -9.00 0.47
C MET A 51 1.44 -8.59 -0.34
N ALA A 52 1.18 -7.85 -1.42
CA ALA A 52 2.20 -7.11 -2.14
C ALA A 52 2.15 -5.64 -1.73
N VAL A 53 3.29 -5.08 -1.35
CA VAL A 53 3.43 -3.67 -0.96
C VAL A 53 4.21 -2.94 -2.03
N LYS A 54 3.58 -1.95 -2.68
CA LYS A 54 4.26 -1.05 -3.61
C LYS A 54 4.76 0.18 -2.84
N ARG A 55 6.08 0.32 -2.72
CA ARG A 55 6.70 1.55 -2.25
C ARG A 55 6.99 2.44 -3.45
N ILE A 56 6.32 3.59 -3.49
CA ILE A 56 6.48 4.55 -4.58
C ILE A 56 7.64 5.48 -4.22
N ARG A 57 8.56 5.69 -5.17
CA ARG A 57 9.59 6.72 -5.01
C ARG A 57 8.93 8.05 -5.34
N LEU A 58 8.64 8.86 -4.33
CA LEU A 58 8.18 10.22 -4.56
C LEU A 58 9.33 10.99 -5.20
N GLU A 59 9.21 11.28 -6.49
CA GLU A 59 10.13 12.19 -7.15
C GLU A 59 9.96 13.61 -6.60
N THR A 60 11.01 14.42 -6.64
CA THR A 60 10.95 15.84 -6.26
C THR A 60 10.18 16.70 -7.27
N ASN A 61 9.81 16.14 -8.42
CA ASN A 61 8.97 16.80 -9.42
C ASN A 61 7.49 16.67 -9.04
N ASP A 62 6.84 17.80 -8.81
CA ASP A 62 5.44 17.90 -8.36
C ASP A 62 4.43 17.25 -9.32
N GLU A 63 4.68 17.24 -10.64
CA GLU A 63 3.80 16.58 -11.61
C GLU A 63 3.79 15.06 -11.43
N LYS A 64 4.97 14.46 -11.21
CA LYS A 64 5.12 13.02 -10.94
C LYS A 64 4.61 12.62 -9.56
N ARG A 65 4.65 13.54 -8.59
CA ARG A 65 3.99 13.34 -7.29
C ARG A 65 2.47 13.33 -7.46
N LEU A 66 1.92 14.26 -8.23
CA LEU A 66 0.48 14.33 -8.49
C LEU A 66 -0.04 13.09 -9.24
N SER A 67 0.72 12.58 -10.22
CA SER A 67 0.35 11.34 -10.93
C SER A 67 0.32 10.15 -9.97
N THR A 68 1.29 10.06 -9.06
CA THR A 68 1.34 9.03 -8.00
C THR A 68 0.10 9.05 -7.10
N TYR A 69 -0.37 10.22 -6.68
CA TYR A 69 -1.59 10.35 -5.89
C TYR A 69 -2.85 10.00 -6.70
N THR A 70 -2.87 10.33 -8.00
CA THR A 70 -3.97 10.00 -8.91
C THR A 70 -4.10 8.48 -9.10
N ASP A 71 -2.98 7.77 -9.19
CA ASP A 71 -2.96 6.30 -9.25
C ASP A 71 -3.55 5.68 -7.97
N LEU A 72 -3.16 6.19 -6.80
CA LEU A 72 -3.67 5.71 -5.50
C LEU A 72 -5.19 5.88 -5.39
N THR A 73 -5.71 7.05 -5.74
CA THR A 73 -7.17 7.32 -5.71
C THR A 73 -7.95 6.45 -6.70
N THR A 74 -7.36 6.15 -7.87
CA THR A 74 -7.96 5.26 -8.86
C THR A 74 -8.02 3.82 -8.35
N ILE A 75 -6.92 3.33 -7.77
CA ILE A 75 -6.84 1.98 -7.20
C ILE A 75 -7.78 1.85 -6.00
N GLU A 76 -7.88 2.87 -5.15
CA GLU A 76 -8.85 2.87 -4.04
C GLU A 76 -10.29 2.79 -4.56
N ARG A 77 -10.62 3.53 -5.61
CA ARG A 77 -11.98 3.54 -6.18
C ARG A 77 -12.35 2.23 -6.90
N VAL A 78 -11.39 1.60 -7.59
CA VAL A 78 -11.63 0.41 -8.42
C VAL A 78 -11.36 -0.89 -7.65
N GLY A 79 -10.24 -0.95 -6.92
CA GLY A 79 -9.77 -2.13 -6.20
C GLY A 79 -10.53 -2.45 -4.91
N THR A 80 -11.43 -1.55 -4.46
CA THR A 80 -12.37 -1.83 -3.36
C THR A 80 -13.58 -2.65 -3.80
N LYS A 81 -13.88 -2.72 -5.11
CA LYS A 81 -14.90 -3.62 -5.65
C LYS A 81 -14.28 -5.00 -5.86
N LEU A 82 -14.82 -6.01 -5.16
CA LEU A 82 -14.41 -7.39 -5.34
C LEU A 82 -14.70 -7.84 -6.78
N HIS A 83 -13.64 -8.09 -7.55
CA HIS A 83 -13.72 -8.66 -8.89
C HIS A 83 -12.56 -9.65 -9.09
N PRO A 84 -12.80 -10.86 -9.62
CA PRO A 84 -11.78 -11.93 -9.66
C PRO A 84 -10.57 -11.60 -10.55
N TYR A 85 -10.71 -10.66 -11.48
CA TYR A 85 -9.66 -10.26 -12.43
C TYR A 85 -9.04 -8.89 -12.15
N ILE A 86 -9.36 -8.27 -11.01
CA ILE A 86 -8.81 -6.97 -10.62
C ILE A 86 -8.05 -7.16 -9.31
N VAL A 87 -6.86 -6.57 -9.22
CA VAL A 87 -6.08 -6.59 -7.98
C VAL A 87 -6.89 -5.94 -6.86
N LYS A 88 -7.15 -6.70 -5.80
CA LYS A 88 -7.81 -6.19 -4.60
C LYS A 88 -6.89 -5.18 -3.92
N TYR A 89 -7.41 -3.99 -3.71
CA TYR A 89 -6.70 -2.97 -2.94
C TYR A 89 -7.04 -3.11 -1.47
N PHE A 90 -6.01 -3.21 -0.63
CA PHE A 90 -6.20 -3.31 0.80
C PHE A 90 -6.10 -1.94 1.49
N GLY A 91 -5.11 -1.11 1.16
CA GLY A 91 -4.87 0.21 1.75
C GLY A 91 -3.50 0.80 1.37
N SER A 92 -3.16 1.98 1.89
CA SER A 92 -1.89 2.70 1.62
C SER A 92 -1.35 3.43 2.83
N ILE A 93 -0.15 3.12 3.31
CA ILE A 93 0.46 3.90 4.40
C ILE A 93 1.08 5.17 3.81
N ILE A 94 0.70 6.35 4.36
CA ILE A 94 1.25 7.64 3.94
C ILE A 94 2.04 8.22 5.11
N ASP A 95 3.35 8.24 4.96
CA ASP A 95 4.23 8.98 5.88
C ASP A 95 4.24 10.45 5.44
N LYS A 96 3.96 11.37 6.36
CA LYS A 96 3.90 12.81 6.12
C LYS A 96 5.16 13.50 6.61
#